data_AF-A0A452YZ53-F1
#
_entry.id   AF-A0A452YZ53-F1
#
_cell.length_a   1.000
_cell.length_b   1.000
_cell.length_c   1.000
_cell.angle_alpha   90.00
_cell.angle_beta   90.00
_cell.angle_gamma   90.00
#
_symmetry.space_group_name_H-M   'P 1'
#
loop_
_entity.id
_entity.type
_entity.pdbx_description
1 polymer ?
#
loop_
_entity_poly.entity_id
_entity_poly.type
_entity_poly.pdbx_seq_one_letter_code
_entity_poly.pdbx_strand_id
1 'polypeptide(L)'
;MSAYSSTLYSVSLAGPTLFGPVISKAAEIASHSVQYGNNKYFVLLIITDGVITDQQETKDSIVRASDLPLSILIVGVGNADFTQMRILDADFGKRLESSTGRVATRDIVQFVPMREVQGGQVTVVQSLLEELPGQFLEYMRTRDIKPRPPQHASAPPAYPPPPPQL
;
A
#
# COMPACT_ATOMS: atom_id res chain seq x y z
N MET A 1 -11.03 -11.65 -7.12
CA MET A 1 -11.07 -11.80 -8.59
C MET A 1 -12.47 -11.66 -9.17
N SER A 2 -13.51 -12.29 -8.60
CA SER A 2 -14.90 -12.16 -9.09
C SER A 2 -15.40 -10.71 -9.19
N ALA A 3 -15.19 -9.89 -8.15
CA ALA A 3 -15.59 -8.48 -8.14
C ALA A 3 -14.93 -7.66 -9.26
N TYR A 4 -13.65 -7.89 -9.54
CA TYR A 4 -12.96 -7.27 -10.67
C TYR A 4 -13.60 -7.68 -12.00
N SER A 5 -13.72 -8.99 -12.23
CA SER A 5 -14.29 -9.52 -13.48
C SER A 5 -15.73 -9.07 -13.71
N SER A 6 -16.57 -9.00 -12.67
CA SER A 6 -17.96 -8.54 -12.80
C SER A 6 -18.03 -7.04 -13.08
N THR A 7 -17.17 -6.25 -12.42
CA THR A 7 -17.18 -4.79 -12.56
C THR A 7 -16.80 -4.35 -13.98
N LEU A 8 -15.86 -5.05 -14.63
CA LEU A 8 -15.46 -4.77 -16.01
C LEU A 8 -16.63 -4.76 -17.01
N TYR A 9 -17.69 -5.52 -16.75
CA TYR A 9 -18.87 -5.58 -17.61
C TYR A 9 -20.02 -4.70 -17.12
N SER A 10 -19.93 -4.14 -15.92
CA SER A 10 -21.01 -3.36 -15.30
C SER A 10 -20.72 -1.85 -15.23
N VAL A 11 -19.54 -1.41 -15.66
CA VAL A 11 -19.16 0.02 -15.70
C VAL A 11 -18.58 0.39 -17.06
N SER A 12 -18.67 1.66 -17.41
CA SER A 12 -17.96 2.21 -18.56
C SER A 12 -16.63 2.79 -18.10
N LEU A 13 -15.54 2.39 -18.76
CA LEU A 13 -14.22 2.97 -18.52
C LEU A 13 -14.24 4.45 -18.91
N ALA A 14 -13.72 5.30 -18.03
CA ALA A 14 -13.71 6.75 -18.17
C ALA A 14 -12.38 7.32 -17.63
N GLY A 15 -12.25 8.64 -17.68
CA GLY A 15 -11.15 9.38 -17.06
C GLY A 15 -11.63 10.70 -16.45
N PRO A 16 -10.74 11.48 -15.83
CA PRO A 16 -9.29 11.27 -15.73
C PRO A 16 -8.87 10.23 -14.67
N THR A 17 -7.57 9.93 -14.59
CA THR A 17 -6.98 9.07 -13.55
C THR A 17 -6.76 9.88 -12.27
N LEU A 18 -7.46 9.51 -11.19
CA LEU A 18 -7.47 10.23 -9.91
C LEU A 18 -7.12 9.31 -8.75
N PHE A 19 -6.12 9.67 -7.94
CA PHE A 19 -5.70 8.87 -6.78
C PHE A 19 -6.15 9.46 -5.44
N GLY A 20 -6.37 10.78 -5.37
CA GLY A 20 -6.82 11.48 -4.16
C GLY A 20 -8.02 10.81 -3.47
N PRO A 21 -9.10 10.47 -4.19
CA PRO A 21 -10.29 9.86 -3.59
C PRO A 21 -10.03 8.47 -2.98
N VAL A 22 -9.28 7.61 -3.66
CA VAL A 22 -9.03 6.24 -3.17
C VAL A 22 -8.04 6.22 -2.00
N ILE A 23 -7.03 7.09 -2.02
CA ILE A 23 -6.10 7.25 -0.90
C ILE A 23 -6.83 7.82 0.32
N SER A 24 -7.67 8.85 0.12
CA SER A 24 -8.50 9.41 1.20
C SER A 24 -9.41 8.33 1.80
N LYS A 25 -10.00 7.47 0.98
CA LYS A 25 -10.85 6.38 1.48
C LYS A 25 -10.06 5.35 2.29
N ALA A 26 -8.87 4.96 1.85
CA ALA A 26 -8.01 4.05 2.61
C ALA A 26 -7.56 4.68 3.94
N ALA A 27 -7.26 5.98 3.93
CA ALA A 27 -6.93 6.74 5.13
C ALA A 27 -8.09 6.76 6.13
N GLU A 28 -9.34 6.97 5.68
CA GLU A 28 -10.53 6.86 6.55
C GLU A 28 -10.64 5.50 7.23
N ILE A 29 -10.47 4.41 6.46
CA ILE A 29 -10.53 3.04 6.98
C ILE A 29 -9.43 2.80 8.02
N ALA A 30 -8.19 3.22 7.73
CA ALA A 30 -7.06 3.09 8.64
C ALA A 30 -7.27 3.92 9.92
N SER A 31 -7.78 5.15 9.80
CA SER A 31 -8.12 6.03 10.92
C SER A 31 -9.17 5.40 11.84
N HIS A 32 -10.25 4.86 11.27
CA HIS A 32 -11.27 4.15 12.05
C HIS A 32 -10.68 2.95 12.80
N SER A 33 -9.78 2.18 12.17
CA SER A 33 -9.10 1.06 12.86
C SER A 33 -8.36 1.53 14.12
N VAL A 34 -7.64 2.66 14.04
CA VAL A 34 -6.94 3.24 15.19
C VAL A 34 -7.93 3.68 16.27
N GLN A 35 -9.01 4.37 15.89
CA GLN A 35 -10.02 4.89 16.83
C GLN A 35 -10.69 3.77 17.65
N TYR A 36 -10.96 2.62 17.04
CA TYR A 36 -11.58 1.47 17.71
C TYR A 36 -10.57 0.53 18.38
N GLY A 37 -9.30 0.92 18.53
CA GLY A 37 -8.26 0.11 19.19
C GLY A 37 -7.87 -1.14 18.40
N ASN A 38 -8.20 -1.19 17.11
CA ASN A 38 -7.80 -2.26 16.21
C ASN A 38 -6.40 -1.94 15.69
N ASN A 39 -5.36 -2.57 16.26
CA ASN A 39 -3.96 -2.42 15.83
C ASN A 39 -3.68 -3.11 14.48
N LYS A 40 -4.43 -2.77 13.44
CA LYS A 40 -4.22 -3.24 12.08
C LYS A 40 -3.33 -2.26 11.33
N TYR A 41 -2.46 -2.81 10.49
CA TYR A 41 -1.71 -2.07 9.50
C TYR A 41 -2.26 -2.39 8.12
N PHE A 42 -2.48 -1.36 7.31
CA PHE A 42 -3.12 -1.47 6.01
C PHE A 42 -2.10 -1.27 4.90
N VAL A 43 -2.32 -1.97 3.80
CA VAL A 43 -1.55 -1.81 2.57
C VAL A 43 -2.56 -1.60 1.44
N LEU A 44 -2.56 -0.41 0.85
CA LEU A 44 -3.36 -0.08 -0.32
C LEU A 44 -2.55 -0.40 -1.58
N LEU A 45 -3.04 -1.32 -2.42
CA LEU A 45 -2.48 -1.57 -3.74
C LEU A 45 -3.31 -0.83 -4.81
N ILE A 46 -2.67 0.08 -5.54
CA ILE A 46 -3.22 0.80 -6.69
C ILE A 46 -2.58 0.24 -7.95
N ILE A 47 -3.39 -0.13 -8.94
CA ILE A 47 -2.92 -0.57 -10.26
C ILE A 47 -3.44 0.42 -11.29
N THR A 48 -2.56 0.97 -12.13
CA THR A 48 -2.92 1.96 -13.14
C THR A 48 -2.13 1.73 -14.43
N ASP A 49 -2.71 2.08 -15.57
CA ASP A 49 -2.05 2.07 -16.88
C ASP A 49 -1.62 3.47 -17.36
N GLY A 50 -1.81 4.50 -16.53
CA GLY A 50 -1.53 5.90 -16.88
C GLY A 50 -1.00 6.73 -15.73
N VAL A 51 -0.82 8.02 -15.98
CA VAL A 51 -0.36 9.00 -14.97
C VAL A 51 -1.55 9.67 -14.30
N ILE A 52 -1.34 10.13 -13.06
CA ILE A 52 -2.37 10.87 -12.31
C ILE A 52 -2.58 12.27 -12.91
N THR A 53 -3.83 12.73 -12.87
CA THR A 53 -4.18 14.10 -13.27
C THR A 53 -4.30 15.03 -12.05
N ASP A 54 -4.56 14.49 -10.86
CA ASP A 54 -4.77 15.19 -9.60
C ASP A 54 -3.52 15.19 -8.69
N GLN A 55 -2.38 15.63 -9.24
CA GLN A 55 -1.10 15.54 -8.53
C GLN A 55 -1.13 16.21 -7.14
N GLN A 56 -1.67 17.42 -7.03
CA GLN A 56 -1.71 18.14 -5.75
C GLN A 56 -2.65 17.50 -4.73
N GLU A 57 -3.84 17.05 -5.17
CA GLU A 57 -4.81 16.38 -4.28
C GLU A 57 -4.27 15.02 -3.81
N THR A 58 -3.59 14.30 -4.70
CA THR A 58 -2.90 13.05 -4.38
C THR A 58 -1.81 13.29 -3.33
N LYS A 59 -0.96 14.31 -3.51
CA LYS A 59 0.05 14.69 -2.50
C LYS A 59 -0.58 15.04 -1.16
N ASP A 60 -1.63 15.86 -1.15
CA ASP A 60 -2.33 16.27 0.07
C ASP A 60 -2.93 15.06 0.80
N SER A 61 -3.44 14.08 0.04
CA SER A 61 -3.99 12.84 0.58
C SER A 61 -2.91 11.92 1.15
N ILE A 62 -1.76 11.82 0.49
CA ILE A 62 -0.59 11.06 0.99
C ILE A 62 -0.05 11.70 2.28
N VAL A 63 0.13 13.02 2.30
CA VAL A 63 0.61 13.74 3.49
C VAL A 63 -0.35 13.54 4.66
N ARG A 64 -1.67 13.62 4.44
CA ARG A 64 -2.67 13.30 5.47
C ARG A 64 -2.61 11.85 5.94
N ALA A 65 -2.40 10.91 5.02
CA ALA A 65 -2.30 9.49 5.33
C ALA A 65 -1.00 9.10 6.06
N SER A 66 0.06 9.92 5.98
CA SER A 66 1.37 9.58 6.54
C SER A 66 1.36 9.30 8.05
N ASP A 67 0.42 9.85 8.81
CA ASP A 67 0.32 9.60 10.26
C ASP A 67 -0.43 8.31 10.63
N LEU A 68 -1.07 7.66 9.67
CA LEU A 68 -1.96 6.51 9.88
C LEU A 68 -1.21 5.19 9.68
N PRO A 69 -1.74 4.04 10.14
CA PRO A 69 -1.11 2.74 9.89
C PRO A 69 -1.38 2.25 8.44
N LEU A 70 -0.84 2.96 7.45
CA LEU A 70 -1.12 2.74 6.03
C LEU A 70 0.14 2.86 5.17
N SER A 71 0.41 1.86 4.33
CA SER A 71 1.32 1.95 3.19
C SER A 71 0.55 1.91 1.88
N ILE A 72 1.11 2.50 0.83
CA ILE A 72 0.52 2.60 -0.50
C ILE A 72 1.52 2.03 -1.51
N LEU A 73 1.08 1.04 -2.27
CA LEU A 73 1.83 0.41 -3.33
C LEU A 73 1.17 0.80 -4.65
N ILE A 74 1.93 1.36 -5.58
CA ILE A 74 1.43 1.78 -6.88
C ILE A 74 2.14 0.97 -7.96
N VAL A 75 1.37 0.21 -8.73
CA VAL A 75 1.88 -0.61 -9.83
C VAL A 75 1.42 -0.03 -11.16
N GLY A 76 2.38 0.43 -11.96
CA GLY A 76 2.14 0.90 -13.32
C GLY A 76 2.16 -0.25 -14.33
N VAL A 77 1.07 -0.49 -15.06
CA VAL A 77 0.97 -1.52 -16.10
C VAL A 77 0.95 -0.90 -17.51
N GLY A 78 1.32 -1.65 -18.53
CA GLY A 78 1.36 -1.16 -19.90
C GLY A 78 2.56 -0.25 -20.21
N ASN A 79 2.40 0.59 -21.23
CA ASN A 79 3.51 1.27 -21.90
C ASN A 79 3.53 2.80 -21.69
N ALA A 80 2.74 3.33 -20.75
CA ALA A 80 2.73 4.76 -20.45
C ALA A 80 4.09 5.25 -19.92
N ASP A 81 4.32 6.57 -20.00
CA ASP A 81 5.45 7.22 -19.36
C ASP A 81 5.14 7.52 -17.89
N PHE A 82 5.68 6.71 -16.99
CA PHE A 82 5.47 6.83 -15.55
C PHE A 82 6.47 7.76 -14.85
N THR A 83 7.24 8.57 -15.59
CA THR A 83 8.23 9.49 -15.00
C THR A 83 7.61 10.39 -13.93
N GLN A 84 6.38 10.87 -14.13
CA GLN A 84 5.67 11.71 -13.15
C GLN A 84 5.25 10.95 -11.87
N MET A 85 5.08 9.63 -11.94
CA MET A 85 4.68 8.82 -10.79
C MET A 85 5.82 8.69 -9.77
N ARG A 86 7.07 8.79 -10.21
CA ARG A 86 8.27 8.78 -9.33
C ARG A 86 8.35 10.00 -8.41
N ILE A 87 7.56 11.05 -8.65
CA ILE A 87 7.48 12.22 -7.75
C ILE A 87 6.75 11.86 -6.45
N LEU A 88 5.88 10.85 -6.48
CA LEU A 88 5.15 10.40 -5.29
C LEU A 88 5.98 9.51 -4.37
N ASP A 89 7.05 8.93 -4.92
CA ASP A 89 8.01 8.07 -4.26
C ASP A 89 9.11 8.95 -3.62
N ALA A 90 9.35 8.81 -2.31
CA ALA A 90 10.26 9.71 -1.57
C ALA A 90 11.74 9.32 -1.69
N ASP A 91 12.07 8.28 -2.47
CA ASP A 91 13.44 7.83 -2.78
C ASP A 91 14.35 8.93 -3.35
N PHE A 92 13.79 10.03 -3.86
CA PHE A 92 14.55 11.19 -4.37
C PHE A 92 14.89 12.24 -3.30
N GLY A 93 14.80 11.88 -2.01
CA GLY A 93 15.37 12.67 -0.91
C GLY A 93 14.55 13.89 -0.49
N LYS A 94 13.31 14.02 -0.97
CA LYS A 94 12.37 15.07 -0.54
C LYS A 94 11.07 14.45 -0.08
N ARG A 95 10.77 14.63 1.20
CA ARG A 95 9.45 14.29 1.76
C ARG A 95 8.37 15.10 1.05
N LEU A 96 7.23 14.48 0.80
CA LEU A 96 6.09 15.14 0.17
C LEU A 96 5.59 16.29 1.04
N GLU A 97 5.33 17.42 0.39
CA GLU A 97 4.76 18.62 0.99
C GLU A 97 3.36 18.88 0.40
N SER A 98 2.38 19.09 1.28
CA SER A 98 1.00 19.42 0.91
C SER A 98 0.87 20.87 0.44
N SER A 99 -0.28 21.20 -0.12
CA SER A 99 -0.68 22.56 -0.51
C SER A 99 -0.68 23.55 0.65
N THR A 100 -0.78 23.06 1.89
CA THR A 100 -0.76 23.86 3.12
C THR A 100 0.64 24.00 3.75
N GLY A 101 1.68 23.50 3.08
CA GLY A 101 3.06 23.51 3.59
C GLY A 101 3.35 22.42 4.63
N ARG A 102 2.44 21.45 4.81
CA ARG A 102 2.65 20.33 5.73
C ARG A 102 3.51 19.28 5.05
N VAL A 103 4.55 18.82 5.75
CA VAL A 103 5.43 17.75 5.27
C VAL A 103 4.96 16.39 5.80
N ALA A 104 5.03 15.35 4.97
CA ALA A 104 4.75 13.98 5.37
C ALA A 104 5.62 13.52 6.55
N THR A 105 5.02 12.84 7.53
CA THR A 105 5.74 12.42 8.75
C THR A 105 6.68 11.24 8.51
N ARG A 106 6.34 10.39 7.54
CA ARG A 106 7.10 9.23 7.08
C ARG A 106 6.82 9.00 5.60
N ASP A 107 7.69 8.23 4.95
CA ASP A 107 7.40 7.73 3.61
C ASP A 107 6.42 6.55 3.67
N ILE A 108 5.46 6.55 2.75
CA ILE A 108 4.38 5.56 2.71
C ILE A 108 4.09 5.06 1.29
N VAL A 109 4.79 5.55 0.26
CA VAL A 109 4.45 5.27 -1.14
C VAL A 109 5.60 4.56 -1.82
N GLN A 110 5.34 3.36 -2.33
CA GLN A 110 6.25 2.66 -3.25
C GLN A 110 5.66 2.66 -4.65
N PHE A 111 6.41 3.12 -5.65
CA PHE A 111 6.02 2.99 -7.06
C PHE A 111 6.87 1.95 -7.78
N VAL A 112 6.23 1.05 -8.53
CA VAL A 112 6.92 0.06 -9.38
C VAL A 112 6.23 -0.03 -10.75
N PRO A 113 6.92 0.30 -11.86
CA PRO A 113 6.42 0.01 -13.20
C PRO A 113 6.63 -1.47 -13.52
N MET A 114 5.54 -2.19 -13.80
CA MET A 114 5.52 -3.64 -14.04
C MET A 114 6.48 -4.07 -15.17
N ARG A 115 6.69 -3.20 -16.18
CA ARG A 115 7.58 -3.46 -17.32
C ARG A 115 9.05 -3.62 -16.92
N GLU A 116 9.51 -2.91 -15.90
CA GLU A 116 10.92 -2.97 -15.45
C GLU A 116 11.23 -4.30 -14.77
N VAL A 117 10.20 -4.98 -14.27
CA VAL A 117 10.35 -6.23 -13.56
C VAL A 117 10.22 -7.46 -14.46
N GLN A 118 9.49 -7.35 -15.56
CA GLN A 118 9.42 -8.43 -16.56
C GLN A 118 10.76 -8.65 -17.29
N GLY A 119 11.69 -7.69 -17.24
CA GLY A 119 13.01 -7.76 -17.86
C GLY A 119 14.18 -8.09 -16.93
N GLY A 120 13.95 -8.32 -15.63
CA GLY A 120 15.01 -8.46 -14.61
C GLY A 120 14.98 -9.76 -13.79
N GLN A 121 16.04 -10.00 -12.99
CA GLN A 121 16.19 -11.19 -12.11
C GLN A 121 15.35 -11.12 -10.81
N VAL A 122 14.79 -9.97 -10.47
CA VAL A 122 14.01 -9.74 -9.24
C VAL A 122 12.52 -9.84 -9.55
N THR A 123 11.73 -10.46 -8.67
CA THR A 123 10.28 -10.60 -8.89
C THR A 123 9.53 -9.31 -8.53
N VAL A 124 8.43 -9.00 -9.23
CA VAL A 124 7.57 -7.81 -8.98
C VAL A 124 7.21 -7.68 -7.51
N VAL A 125 6.90 -8.83 -6.92
CA VAL A 125 6.50 -8.94 -5.52
C VAL A 125 7.65 -8.55 -4.60
N GLN A 126 8.89 -8.92 -4.93
CA GLN A 126 10.03 -8.58 -4.09
C GLN A 126 10.30 -7.07 -4.08
N SER A 127 10.38 -6.42 -5.24
CA SER A 127 10.57 -4.97 -5.33
C SER A 127 9.41 -4.18 -4.72
N LEU A 128 8.18 -4.68 -4.83
CA LEU A 128 7.01 -3.99 -4.27
C LEU A 128 6.90 -4.13 -2.74
N LEU A 129 7.41 -5.23 -2.17
CA LEU A 129 7.32 -5.50 -0.73
C LEU A 129 8.58 -5.10 0.05
N GLU A 130 9.66 -4.69 -0.63
CA GLU A 130 10.97 -4.42 -0.02
C GLU A 130 10.89 -3.35 1.08
N GLU A 131 10.10 -2.29 0.86
CA GLU A 131 10.00 -1.17 1.81
C GLU A 131 8.97 -1.35 2.91
N LEU A 132 7.97 -2.20 2.70
CA LEU A 132 6.85 -2.34 3.63
C LEU A 132 7.27 -2.66 5.07
N PRO A 133 8.24 -3.57 5.33
CA PRO A 133 8.73 -3.80 6.68
C PRO A 133 9.32 -2.54 7.31
N GLY A 134 10.06 -1.73 6.53
CA GLY A 134 10.64 -0.47 6.98
C GLY A 134 9.56 0.55 7.36
N GLN A 135 8.62 0.79 6.45
CA GLN A 135 7.49 1.71 6.65
C GLN A 135 6.61 1.31 7.85
N PHE A 136 6.36 0.00 8.02
CA PHE A 136 5.65 -0.55 9.16
C PHE A 136 6.37 -0.27 10.48
N LEU A 137 7.68 -0.56 10.53
CA LEU A 137 8.48 -0.35 11.74
C LEU A 137 8.60 1.13 12.08
N GLU A 138 8.74 2.01 11.08
CA GLU A 138 8.76 3.46 11.28
C GLU A 138 7.45 3.95 11.93
N TYR A 139 6.30 3.50 11.44
CA TYR A 139 5.01 3.81 12.05
C TYR A 139 4.94 3.33 13.51
N MET A 140 5.30 2.07 13.77
CA MET A 140 5.22 1.48 15.11
C MET A 140 6.12 2.21 16.11
N ARG A 141 7.36 2.54 15.71
CA ARG A 141 8.32 3.28 16.56
C ARG A 141 7.85 4.70 16.85
N THR A 142 7.35 5.42 15.86
CA THR A 142 6.88 6.80 16.00
C THR A 142 5.68 6.92 16.95
N ARG A 143 4.93 5.82 17.11
CA ARG A 143 3.74 5.74 17.98
C ARG A 143 3.98 4.98 19.29
N ASP A 144 5.21 4.60 19.60
CA ASP A 144 5.59 3.76 20.76
C ASP A 144 4.72 2.48 20.90
N ILE A 145 4.33 1.89 19.77
CA ILE A 145 3.55 0.65 19.76
C ILE A 145 4.50 -0.53 19.94
N LYS A 146 4.39 -1.19 21.09
CA LYS A 146 5.20 -2.37 21.40
C LYS A 146 4.60 -3.64 20.78
N PRO A 147 5.45 -4.59 20.34
CA PRO A 147 4.99 -5.91 19.92
C PRO A 147 4.12 -6.54 21.01
N ARG A 148 2.99 -7.12 20.62
CA ARG A 148 2.20 -7.94 21.54
C ARG A 148 3.03 -9.17 21.90
N PRO A 149 2.93 -9.68 23.15
CA PRO A 149 3.56 -10.94 23.50
C PRO A 149 3.09 -12.03 22.52
N PRO A 150 3.95 -13.01 22.18
CA PRO A 150 3.55 -14.12 21.33
C PRO A 150 2.27 -14.72 21.90
N GLN A 151 1.17 -14.65 21.15
CA GLN A 151 0.05 -15.53 21.46
C GLN A 151 0.61 -16.92 21.21
N HIS A 152 0.80 -17.71 22.27
CA HIS A 152 1.14 -19.12 22.13
C HIS A 152 0.18 -19.67 21.08
N ALA A 153 0.72 -20.04 19.91
CA ALA A 153 -0.04 -20.84 18.98
C ALA A 153 -0.47 -22.05 19.80
N SER A 154 -1.76 -22.12 20.12
CA SER A 154 -2.35 -23.35 20.65
C SER A 154 -1.81 -24.46 19.75
N ALA A 155 -1.08 -25.40 20.36
CA ALA A 155 -0.40 -26.45 19.63
C ALA A 155 -1.35 -27.00 18.55
N PRO A 156 -0.88 -27.19 17.31
CA PRO A 156 -1.73 -27.79 16.29
C PRO A 156 -2.33 -29.08 16.88
N PRO A 157 -3.63 -29.35 16.67
CA PRO A 157 -4.27 -30.53 17.24
C PRO A 157 -3.42 -31.75 16.87
N ALA A 158 -3.02 -32.52 17.88
CA ALA A 158 -2.21 -33.71 17.67
C ALA A 158 -2.96 -34.62 16.69
N TYR A 159 -2.42 -34.77 15.48
CA TYR A 159 -2.97 -35.73 14.54
C TYR A 159 -2.85 -37.13 15.17
N PRO A 160 -3.95 -37.90 15.24
CA PRO A 160 -3.85 -39.29 15.67
C PRO A 160 -2.92 -40.04 14.69
N PRO A 161 -2.09 -40.98 15.18
CA PRO A 161 -1.20 -41.74 14.31
C PRO A 161 -2.02 -42.50 13.26
N PRO A 162 -1.48 -42.65 12.03
CA PRO A 162 -2.16 -43.41 10.99
C PRO A 162 -2.35 -44.87 11.42
N PRO A 163 -3.46 -45.52 11.02
CA PRO A 163 -3.69 -46.92 11.33
C PRO A 163 -2.59 -47.80 10.70
N PRO A 164 -2.24 -48.92 11.35
CA PRO A 164 -1.22 -49.84 10.83
C PRO A 164 -1.64 -50.38 9.46
N GLN A 165 -0.70 -50.34 8.50
CA GLN A 165 -0.88 -50.93 7.19
C GLN A 165 -0.76 -52.45 7.29
N LEU A 166 -1.76 -53.16 6.75
CA LEU A 166 -1.75 -54.62 6.54
C LEU A 166 -0.99 -54.97 5.26
#